data_AF-Q8TUB8-F1
#
_entry.id   AF-Q8TUB8-F1
#
_cell.length_a   1.000
_cell.length_b   1.000
_cell.length_c   1.000
_cell.angle_alpha   90.00
_cell.angle_beta   90.00
_cell.angle_gamma   90.00
#
_symmetry.space_group_name_H-M   'P 1'
#
loop_
_entity.id
_entity.type
_entity.pdbx_description
1 polymer ?
#
loop_
_entity_poly.entity_id
_entity_poly.type
_entity_poly.pdbx_seq_one_letter_code
_entity_poly.pdbx_strand_id
1 'polypeptide(L)'
;MDKKPLDTLISATGLWMSRTGMIHKIKHHEVSRSKIYIEMACGERLVVNNSRSSRTARALRHHKYRKTCRHCRVSDEDINNFLTKTSEEKTTVKVKVVSAPRVRKAMPKSVARAPKPLEATAQVPLSGSKPAPATPVSAPAQAPAPSTGSASATSASAQRMANSAAAPAAPVPTSAPALTKGQLDRLEGLLSPKDEISLDSEKPFRELESELLSRRKKDLKRIYAEERENYLGKLEREITKFFVDRGFLEIKSPILIPAEYVERMGINSDTELSKQVFRIDKNFCLRPMLAPNLYNYLRKLDRALPDPIKIFEIGPCYRKESDGKEHLEEFTMLNFCQMGSGCTRENLEAIITEFLNHLGIDFEIIGDSCMVYGNTLDVMHDDLELSSAVVGPVPLDREWGIDKPWIGAGFGLERLLKVMHGFKNIKRAARSESYYNGISTNL
;
A
#
# COMPACT_ATOMS: atom_id res chain seq x y z
N MET A 1 -16.58 12.62 -39.42
CA MET A 1 -16.16 11.22 -39.20
C MET A 1 -15.25 11.17 -37.99
N ASP A 2 -15.60 10.36 -36.98
CA ASP A 2 -14.69 10.09 -35.88
C ASP A 2 -13.47 9.31 -36.36
N LYS A 3 -12.29 9.75 -35.92
CA LYS A 3 -11.03 9.07 -36.23
C LYS A 3 -11.05 7.72 -35.50
N LYS A 4 -11.37 6.62 -36.20
CA LYS A 4 -11.29 5.26 -35.64
C LYS A 4 -9.91 5.02 -34.99
N PRO A 5 -9.84 4.38 -33.82
CA PRO A 5 -8.57 4.02 -33.19
C PRO A 5 -7.82 2.96 -34.02
N LEU A 6 -6.54 2.74 -33.68
CA LEU A 6 -5.64 1.97 -34.53
C LEU A 6 -5.98 0.48 -34.51
N ASP A 7 -6.44 -0.05 -33.37
CA ASP A 7 -6.94 -1.42 -33.23
C ASP A 7 -8.09 -1.72 -34.19
N THR A 8 -9.08 -0.82 -34.29
CA THR A 8 -10.23 -0.98 -35.18
C THR A 8 -9.78 -0.97 -36.65
N LEU A 9 -8.75 -0.20 -36.99
CA LEU A 9 -8.23 -0.12 -38.35
C LEU A 9 -7.45 -1.38 -38.74
N ILE A 10 -6.60 -1.92 -37.86
CA ILE A 10 -5.85 -3.15 -38.16
C ILE A 10 -6.72 -4.41 -38.11
N SER A 11 -7.72 -4.44 -37.22
CA SER A 11 -8.64 -5.58 -37.12
C SER A 11 -9.57 -5.67 -38.33
N ALA A 12 -9.94 -4.53 -38.92
CA ALA A 12 -10.76 -4.47 -40.13
C ALA A 12 -9.98 -4.85 -41.41
N THR A 13 -8.66 -4.60 -41.47
CA THR A 13 -7.85 -4.87 -42.66
C THR A 13 -7.02 -6.15 -42.58
N GLY A 14 -6.71 -6.66 -41.39
CA GLY A 14 -5.72 -7.74 -41.20
C GLY A 14 -4.28 -7.32 -41.53
N LEU A 15 -4.02 -6.02 -41.72
CA LEU A 15 -2.76 -5.49 -42.24
C LEU A 15 -2.13 -4.45 -41.32
N TRP A 16 -0.82 -4.56 -41.15
CA TRP A 16 0.02 -3.54 -40.52
C TRP A 16 0.73 -2.69 -41.56
N MET A 17 0.90 -1.40 -41.29
CA MET A 17 1.71 -0.52 -42.13
C MET A 17 2.84 0.13 -41.34
N SER A 18 4.07 -0.17 -41.77
CA SER A 18 5.30 0.33 -41.16
C SER A 18 5.47 1.84 -41.35
N ARG A 19 6.38 2.44 -40.57
CA ARG A 19 6.74 3.87 -40.70
C ARG A 19 7.28 4.23 -42.09
N THR A 20 7.83 3.27 -42.82
CA THR A 20 8.36 3.43 -44.19
C THR A 20 7.30 3.22 -45.28
N GLY A 21 6.06 2.88 -44.93
CA GLY A 21 4.97 2.62 -45.87
C GLY A 21 4.96 1.20 -46.44
N MET A 22 5.61 0.25 -45.76
CA MET A 22 5.56 -1.17 -46.11
C MET A 22 4.34 -1.83 -45.47
N ILE A 23 3.55 -2.57 -46.25
CA ILE A 23 2.44 -3.39 -45.73
C ILE A 23 2.96 -4.76 -45.32
N HIS A 24 2.52 -5.22 -44.15
CA HIS A 24 2.76 -6.55 -43.60
C HIS A 24 1.40 -7.20 -43.28
N LYS A 25 1.30 -8.52 -43.46
CA LYS A 25 0.14 -9.30 -43.02
C LYS A 25 0.25 -9.51 -41.51
N ILE A 26 -0.82 -9.24 -40.76
CA ILE A 26 -0.87 -9.51 -39.32
C ILE A 26 -1.17 -10.99 -39.13
N LYS A 27 -0.34 -11.67 -38.31
CA LYS A 27 -0.57 -13.06 -37.90
C LYS A 27 -1.41 -13.10 -36.63
N HIS A 28 -1.12 -12.21 -35.68
CA HIS A 28 -1.84 -12.06 -34.41
C HIS A 28 -1.68 -10.64 -33.89
N HIS A 29 -2.67 -10.12 -33.16
CA HIS A 29 -2.56 -8.85 -32.44
C HIS A 29 -3.35 -8.87 -31.14
N GLU A 30 -2.84 -8.15 -30.15
CA GLU A 30 -3.45 -8.05 -28.82
C GLU A 30 -3.54 -6.60 -28.38
N VAL A 31 -4.76 -6.17 -28.10
CA VAL A 31 -5.07 -4.81 -27.66
C VAL A 31 -5.10 -4.81 -26.13
N SER A 32 -4.28 -3.96 -25.52
CA SER A 32 -4.34 -3.62 -24.10
C SER A 32 -4.98 -2.23 -23.94
N ARG A 33 -4.95 -1.62 -22.75
CA ARG A 33 -5.65 -0.34 -22.49
C ARG A 33 -5.18 0.79 -23.41
N SER A 34 -3.87 0.97 -23.60
CA SER A 34 -3.29 2.03 -24.45
C SER A 34 -2.38 1.51 -25.55
N LYS A 35 -2.03 0.23 -25.56
CA LYS A 35 -1.09 -0.39 -26.52
C LYS A 35 -1.75 -1.45 -27.40
N ILE A 36 -1.09 -1.73 -28.51
CA ILE A 36 -1.35 -2.86 -29.37
C ILE A 36 -0.01 -3.59 -29.55
N TYR A 37 0.02 -4.87 -29.25
CA TYR A 37 1.06 -5.80 -29.66
C TYR A 37 0.66 -6.41 -30.99
N ILE A 38 1.59 -6.46 -31.95
CA ILE A 38 1.35 -6.99 -33.29
C ILE A 38 2.48 -7.95 -33.65
N GLU A 39 2.12 -9.19 -33.94
CA GLU A 39 2.99 -10.18 -34.58
C GLU A 39 2.66 -10.25 -36.07
N MET A 40 3.65 -9.99 -36.91
CA MET A 40 3.50 -9.98 -38.36
C MET A 40 3.88 -11.35 -38.94
N ALA A 41 3.32 -11.69 -40.11
CA ALA A 41 3.55 -12.98 -40.75
C ALA A 41 5.04 -13.24 -41.11
N CYS A 42 5.87 -12.19 -41.19
CA CYS A 42 7.32 -12.28 -41.34
C CYS A 42 8.09 -12.57 -40.02
N GLY A 43 7.41 -12.74 -38.89
CA GLY A 43 8.03 -12.98 -37.58
C GLY A 43 8.44 -11.71 -36.82
N GLU A 44 8.47 -10.54 -37.48
CA GLU A 44 8.66 -9.25 -36.80
C GLU A 44 7.52 -8.97 -35.81
N ARG A 45 7.89 -8.47 -34.62
CA ARG A 45 6.99 -8.12 -33.52
C ARG A 45 7.17 -6.66 -33.13
N LEU A 46 6.09 -5.98 -32.79
CA LEU A 46 6.13 -4.57 -32.37
C LEU A 46 5.00 -4.20 -31.41
N VAL A 47 5.29 -3.26 -30.50
CA VAL A 47 4.32 -2.65 -29.60
C VAL A 47 4.13 -1.18 -29.98
N VAL A 48 2.89 -0.76 -30.17
CA VAL A 48 2.53 0.62 -30.57
C VAL A 48 1.39 1.15 -29.71
N ASN A 49 1.34 2.47 -29.51
CA ASN A 49 0.18 3.10 -28.86
C ASN A 49 -1.05 2.95 -29.77
N ASN A 50 -2.23 2.68 -29.18
CA ASN A 50 -3.52 2.66 -29.87
C ASN A 50 -3.98 4.09 -30.24
N SER A 51 -3.22 4.74 -31.10
CA SER A 51 -3.35 6.16 -31.40
C SER A 51 -4.26 6.42 -32.59
N ARG A 52 -5.34 7.16 -32.35
CA ARG A 52 -6.26 7.69 -33.36
C ARG A 52 -5.56 8.62 -34.37
N SER A 53 -4.42 9.22 -34.03
CA SER A 53 -3.73 10.26 -34.80
C SER A 53 -2.41 9.84 -35.47
N SER A 54 -1.90 8.63 -35.17
CA SER A 54 -0.61 8.13 -35.68
C SER A 54 -0.49 8.13 -37.21
N ARG A 55 0.76 8.15 -37.72
CA ARG A 55 1.05 8.05 -39.15
C ARG A 55 0.46 6.77 -39.76
N THR A 56 0.56 5.64 -39.07
CA THR A 56 -0.03 4.36 -39.49
C THR A 56 -1.55 4.43 -39.52
N ALA A 57 -2.22 4.91 -38.46
CA ALA A 57 -3.68 5.08 -38.47
C ALA A 57 -4.16 6.02 -39.58
N ARG A 58 -3.39 7.07 -39.89
CA ARG A 58 -3.65 7.98 -41.02
C ARG A 58 -3.48 7.27 -42.37
N ALA A 59 -2.42 6.50 -42.55
CA ALA A 59 -2.13 5.84 -43.82
C ALA A 59 -3.12 4.69 -44.11
N LEU A 60 -3.53 3.92 -43.10
CA LEU A 60 -4.60 2.93 -43.19
C LEU A 60 -5.93 3.57 -43.63
N ARG A 61 -6.34 4.69 -43.01
CA ARG A 61 -7.59 5.41 -43.38
C ARG A 61 -7.58 6.08 -44.75
N HIS A 62 -6.41 6.28 -45.35
CA HIS A 62 -6.29 6.84 -46.71
C HIS A 62 -5.89 5.79 -47.74
N HIS A 63 -5.78 4.51 -47.35
CA HIS A 63 -5.43 3.41 -48.23
C HIS A 63 -4.06 3.60 -48.95
N LYS A 64 -3.11 4.31 -48.32
CA LYS A 64 -1.82 4.72 -48.94
C LYS A 64 -0.65 3.87 -48.47
N TYR A 65 -0.07 3.07 -49.36
CA TYR A 65 1.17 2.30 -49.11
C TYR A 65 2.23 2.54 -50.18
N ARG A 66 3.44 1.99 -49.99
CA ARG A 66 4.56 2.05 -50.94
C ARG A 66 4.97 0.70 -51.52
N LYS A 67 4.99 -0.36 -50.70
CA LYS A 67 5.36 -1.72 -51.11
C LYS A 67 4.82 -2.74 -50.10
N THR A 68 4.76 -4.01 -50.49
CA THR A 68 4.44 -5.13 -49.60
C THR A 68 5.71 -5.79 -49.04
N CYS A 69 5.62 -6.40 -47.85
CA CYS A 69 6.69 -7.18 -47.26
C CYS A 69 6.81 -8.53 -47.96
N ARG A 70 7.97 -8.78 -48.60
CA ARG A 70 8.27 -10.02 -49.36
C ARG A 70 8.10 -11.29 -48.51
N HIS A 71 8.37 -11.22 -47.21
CA HIS A 71 8.27 -12.37 -46.30
C HIS A 71 6.84 -12.60 -45.77
N CYS A 72 5.98 -11.57 -45.75
CA CYS A 72 4.61 -11.71 -45.25
C CYS A 72 3.65 -12.41 -46.22
N ARG A 73 4.03 -12.56 -47.50
CA ARG A 73 3.16 -13.09 -48.59
C ARG A 73 1.76 -12.47 -48.56
N VAL A 74 1.70 -11.14 -48.47
CA VAL A 74 0.47 -10.35 -48.60
C VAL A 74 -0.12 -10.66 -49.97
N SER A 75 -1.35 -11.20 -50.03
CA SER A 75 -1.97 -11.59 -51.30
C SER A 75 -2.49 -10.37 -52.05
N ASP A 76 -2.67 -10.49 -53.37
CA ASP A 76 -3.33 -9.44 -54.15
C ASP A 76 -4.78 -9.22 -53.68
N GLU A 77 -5.43 -10.25 -53.13
CA GLU A 77 -6.71 -10.14 -52.44
C GLU A 77 -6.62 -9.26 -51.18
N ASP A 78 -5.62 -9.45 -50.31
CA ASP A 78 -5.40 -8.58 -49.14
C ASP A 78 -5.19 -7.11 -49.57
N ILE A 79 -4.47 -6.88 -50.68
CA ILE A 79 -4.21 -5.55 -51.23
C ILE A 79 -5.49 -4.94 -51.83
N ASN A 80 -6.27 -5.72 -52.58
CA ASN A 80 -7.53 -5.27 -53.18
C ASN A 80 -8.58 -4.97 -52.11
N ASN A 81 -8.68 -5.79 -51.07
CA ASN A 81 -9.53 -5.52 -49.89
C ASN A 81 -9.04 -4.30 -49.08
N PHE A 82 -7.73 -4.00 -49.12
CA PHE A 82 -7.18 -2.79 -48.53
C PHE A 82 -7.45 -1.53 -49.37
N LEU A 83 -7.48 -1.63 -50.69
CA LEU A 83 -7.68 -0.49 -51.61
C LEU A 83 -9.15 -0.18 -51.87
N THR A 84 -9.99 -1.22 -51.96
CA THR A 84 -11.44 -1.06 -52.09
C THR A 84 -12.03 -0.69 -50.73
N LYS A 85 -12.83 0.37 -50.68
CA LYS A 85 -13.55 0.74 -49.46
C LYS A 85 -14.56 -0.35 -49.14
N THR A 86 -14.28 -1.18 -48.14
CA THR A 86 -15.31 -1.92 -47.42
C THR A 86 -16.14 -0.93 -46.60
N SER A 87 -17.14 -0.35 -47.26
CA SER A 87 -18.28 0.28 -46.60
C SER A 87 -19.00 -0.80 -45.79
N GLU A 88 -19.19 -0.51 -44.51
CA GLU A 88 -20.20 -1.07 -43.61
C GLU A 88 -20.34 -2.62 -43.42
N GLU A 89 -20.58 -2.98 -42.15
CA GLU A 89 -21.37 -4.14 -41.73
C GLU A 89 -20.89 -5.57 -42.11
N LYS A 90 -19.99 -6.11 -41.27
CA LYS A 90 -20.12 -7.51 -40.78
C LYS A 90 -19.42 -7.73 -39.44
N THR A 91 -20.17 -7.44 -38.37
CA THR A 91 -19.72 -7.60 -36.97
C THR A 91 -19.87 -9.06 -36.53
N THR A 92 -18.83 -9.87 -36.68
CA THR A 92 -18.78 -11.23 -36.08
C THR A 92 -17.44 -11.51 -35.38
N VAL A 93 -17.12 -10.72 -34.35
CA VAL A 93 -16.07 -11.11 -33.40
C VAL A 93 -16.67 -12.08 -32.38
N LYS A 94 -16.40 -13.37 -32.54
CA LYS A 94 -16.64 -14.37 -31.49
C LYS A 94 -15.64 -14.16 -30.35
N VAL A 95 -15.92 -13.21 -29.45
CA VAL A 95 -15.19 -13.08 -28.19
C VAL A 95 -15.55 -14.28 -27.31
N LYS A 96 -14.72 -15.34 -27.36
CA LYS A 96 -14.85 -16.45 -26.42
C LYS A 96 -14.17 -16.04 -25.12
N VAL A 97 -14.92 -15.38 -24.24
CA VAL A 97 -14.48 -15.11 -22.86
C VAL A 97 -14.33 -16.45 -22.15
N VAL A 98 -13.10 -16.97 -22.09
CA VAL A 98 -12.79 -18.12 -21.24
C VAL A 98 -12.58 -17.57 -19.83
N SER A 99 -13.67 -17.48 -19.08
CA SER A 99 -13.61 -17.22 -17.65
C SER A 99 -12.89 -18.37 -16.96
N ALA A 100 -11.72 -18.11 -16.38
CA ALA A 100 -11.08 -19.03 -15.47
C ALA A 100 -12.02 -19.37 -14.28
N PRO A 101 -11.92 -20.56 -13.66
CA PRO A 101 -12.82 -20.96 -12.59
C PRO A 101 -12.69 -20.01 -11.39
N ARG A 102 -13.75 -19.24 -11.09
CA ARG A 102 -13.80 -18.46 -9.85
C ARG A 102 -13.98 -19.41 -8.67
N VAL A 103 -12.87 -19.77 -8.01
CA VAL A 103 -12.92 -20.32 -6.66
C VAL A 103 -13.53 -19.25 -5.76
N ARG A 104 -14.71 -19.54 -5.20
CA ARG A 104 -15.42 -18.62 -4.32
C ARG A 104 -14.81 -18.65 -2.92
N LYS A 105 -13.74 -17.88 -2.66
CA LYS A 105 -13.44 -17.45 -1.28
C LYS A 105 -14.55 -16.48 -0.84
N ALA A 106 -15.23 -16.79 0.26
CA ALA A 106 -16.35 -16.00 0.75
C ALA A 106 -15.86 -14.75 1.51
N MET A 107 -16.11 -13.56 0.97
CA MET A 107 -15.84 -12.32 1.72
C MET A 107 -16.92 -12.06 2.78
N PRO A 108 -16.54 -11.56 3.98
CA PRO A 108 -17.50 -11.12 4.99
C PRO A 108 -18.40 -9.99 4.46
N LYS A 109 -19.68 -10.01 4.86
CA LYS A 109 -20.64 -8.96 4.51
C LYS A 109 -20.26 -7.64 5.18
N SER A 110 -19.86 -6.64 4.39
CA SER A 110 -19.81 -5.25 4.88
C SER A 110 -21.24 -4.77 5.16
N VAL A 111 -21.51 -4.43 6.43
CA VAL A 111 -22.82 -3.93 6.85
C VAL A 111 -22.94 -2.48 6.40
N ALA A 112 -23.81 -2.22 5.41
CA ALA A 112 -24.15 -0.88 5.00
C ALA A 112 -24.84 -0.14 6.16
N ARG A 113 -24.35 1.07 6.50
CA ARG A 113 -25.08 2.03 7.33
C ARG A 113 -25.14 3.38 6.64
N ALA A 114 -26.36 3.86 6.42
CA ALA A 114 -26.63 5.10 5.69
C ALA A 114 -26.11 6.34 6.43
N PRO A 115 -25.73 7.41 5.70
CA PRO A 115 -25.47 8.71 6.31
C PRO A 115 -26.80 9.35 6.75
N LYS A 116 -26.83 9.90 7.96
CA LYS A 116 -27.93 10.75 8.44
C LYS A 116 -27.49 12.22 8.30
N PRO A 117 -28.25 13.10 7.63
CA PRO A 117 -27.91 14.51 7.52
C PRO A 117 -28.30 15.28 8.79
N LEU A 118 -27.58 16.36 9.08
CA LEU A 118 -27.96 17.41 10.03
C LEU A 118 -27.69 18.76 9.37
N GLU A 119 -28.77 19.48 9.06
CA GLU A 119 -28.79 20.86 8.58
C GLU A 119 -28.98 21.86 9.73
N ALA A 120 -28.55 23.11 9.52
CA ALA A 120 -28.83 24.33 10.32
C ALA A 120 -28.40 24.29 11.81
N THR A 121 -27.92 25.37 12.45
CA THR A 121 -27.99 26.83 12.22
C THR A 121 -26.69 27.44 12.83
N ALA A 122 -26.25 28.68 12.63
CA ALA A 122 -26.87 29.87 12.04
C ALA A 122 -25.83 30.78 11.33
N GLN A 123 -26.18 32.05 11.11
CA GLN A 123 -25.35 33.09 10.48
C GLN A 123 -25.09 34.24 11.47
N VAL A 124 -23.89 34.84 11.47
CA VAL A 124 -23.68 36.30 11.62
C VAL A 124 -22.42 36.69 10.80
N PRO A 125 -22.42 37.77 9.98
CA PRO A 125 -21.31 38.11 9.06
C PRO A 125 -20.53 39.40 9.41
N LEU A 126 -19.59 39.80 8.52
CA LEU A 126 -18.85 41.10 8.43
C LEU A 126 -17.68 41.25 9.44
N SER A 127 -16.49 41.78 9.17
CA SER A 127 -15.75 42.32 7.99
C SER A 127 -14.24 41.98 8.22
N GLY A 128 -13.25 41.96 7.33
CA GLY A 128 -13.03 42.71 6.09
C GLY A 128 -11.75 43.58 6.17
N SER A 129 -10.53 42.99 6.16
CA SER A 129 -9.27 43.70 5.82
C SER A 129 -8.09 42.74 5.53
N LYS A 130 -7.08 43.23 4.79
CA LYS A 130 -6.01 42.46 4.10
C LYS A 130 -4.63 42.55 4.84
N PRO A 131 -3.45 42.11 4.32
CA PRO A 131 -2.59 41.19 5.09
C PRO A 131 -1.12 41.65 5.26
N ALA A 132 -0.28 40.72 5.76
CA ALA A 132 1.17 40.55 5.56
C ALA A 132 2.07 40.70 6.84
N PRO A 133 3.23 40.00 6.90
CA PRO A 133 3.92 39.70 8.18
C PRO A 133 5.36 40.25 8.31
N ALA A 134 5.89 40.30 9.54
CA ALA A 134 7.33 40.43 9.81
C ALA A 134 7.76 39.91 11.21
N THR A 135 8.76 39.02 11.19
CA THR A 135 9.89 38.72 12.13
C THR A 135 9.86 38.99 13.67
N PRO A 136 10.57 38.17 14.48
CA PRO A 136 10.62 38.25 15.95
C PRO A 136 11.86 38.97 16.54
N VAL A 137 11.84 39.27 17.85
CA VAL A 137 12.99 39.78 18.64
C VAL A 137 13.08 39.09 20.03
N SER A 138 14.29 39.09 20.60
CA SER A 138 14.83 38.23 21.68
C SER A 138 14.57 38.65 23.14
N ALA A 139 15.01 37.75 24.04
CA ALA A 139 15.70 37.98 25.34
C ALA A 139 14.93 37.67 26.66
N PRO A 140 15.51 36.84 27.58
CA PRO A 140 15.00 36.59 28.93
C PRO A 140 15.87 37.22 30.05
N ALA A 141 15.35 37.28 31.29
CA ALA A 141 16.12 37.69 32.47
C ALA A 141 15.73 36.97 33.79
N GLN A 142 16.72 36.27 34.36
CA GLN A 142 17.10 36.19 35.79
C GLN A 142 16.15 35.62 36.89
N ALA A 143 16.79 34.84 37.78
CA ALA A 143 16.32 34.32 39.08
C ALA A 143 17.18 35.00 40.20
N PRO A 144 17.40 34.48 41.44
CA PRO A 144 16.82 33.36 42.20
C PRO A 144 16.55 33.66 43.71
N ALA A 145 16.29 32.60 44.51
CA ALA A 145 16.72 32.35 45.92
C ALA A 145 15.58 31.99 46.92
N PRO A 146 15.72 30.89 47.72
CA PRO A 146 14.80 30.52 48.79
C PRO A 146 15.36 30.76 50.22
N SER A 147 14.49 30.76 51.23
CA SER A 147 14.85 30.90 52.66
C SER A 147 14.38 29.72 53.51
N THR A 148 15.28 29.14 54.29
CA THR A 148 15.03 28.10 55.30
C THR A 148 14.58 28.70 56.63
N GLY A 149 13.82 27.93 57.42
CA GLY A 149 13.49 28.24 58.82
C GLY A 149 13.26 26.98 59.63
N SER A 150 14.04 26.80 60.69
CA SER A 150 13.96 25.67 61.63
C SER A 150 13.81 26.20 63.05
N ALA A 151 12.85 25.69 63.83
CA ALA A 151 12.89 25.77 65.29
C ALA A 151 11.96 24.73 65.97
N SER A 152 12.57 23.96 66.86
CA SER A 152 12.01 22.98 67.80
C SER A 152 11.00 23.55 68.80
N ALA A 153 10.13 22.71 69.39
CA ALA A 153 10.26 22.22 70.78
C ALA A 153 8.94 21.67 71.39
N THR A 154 9.06 20.61 72.22
CA THR A 154 8.32 20.27 73.46
C THR A 154 6.86 20.75 73.68
N SER A 155 5.89 20.04 74.27
CA SER A 155 5.70 18.70 74.87
C SER A 155 4.53 18.87 75.86
N ALA A 156 3.50 18.01 75.88
CA ALA A 156 2.67 17.77 77.08
C ALA A 156 1.72 16.59 76.87
N SER A 157 1.53 15.80 77.92
CA SER A 157 0.71 14.59 77.98
C SER A 157 -0.71 14.85 78.52
N ALA A 158 -1.69 14.06 78.06
CA ALA A 158 -2.89 13.71 78.83
C ALA A 158 -3.52 12.41 78.31
N GLN A 159 -3.61 11.39 79.17
CA GLN A 159 -4.33 10.15 78.87
C GLN A 159 -5.85 10.34 79.08
N ARG A 160 -6.67 9.72 78.22
CA ARG A 160 -8.01 9.25 78.59
C ARG A 160 -8.28 7.89 77.95
N MET A 161 -8.40 6.86 78.79
CA MET A 161 -9.10 5.64 78.43
C MET A 161 -10.60 5.86 78.61
N ALA A 162 -11.43 5.27 77.74
CA ALA A 162 -12.59 4.46 78.14
C ALA A 162 -13.45 4.01 76.93
N ASN A 163 -13.89 2.75 77.01
CA ASN A 163 -15.14 2.19 76.50
C ASN A 163 -15.35 2.01 74.98
N SER A 164 -15.07 0.77 74.59
CA SER A 164 -15.80 -0.07 73.63
C SER A 164 -17.26 0.33 73.32
N ALA A 165 -17.56 0.40 72.04
CA ALA A 165 -18.86 0.03 71.49
C ALA A 165 -18.61 -0.72 70.17
N ALA A 166 -18.97 -2.01 70.12
CA ALA A 166 -18.82 -2.81 68.91
C ALA A 166 -19.89 -2.41 67.88
N ALA A 167 -19.47 -1.76 66.79
CA ALA A 167 -20.33 -1.54 65.63
C ALA A 167 -20.55 -2.88 64.88
N PRO A 168 -21.75 -3.16 64.33
CA PRO A 168 -21.97 -4.35 63.53
C PRO A 168 -21.07 -4.32 62.29
N ALA A 169 -20.34 -5.42 62.05
CA ALA A 169 -19.58 -5.57 60.81
C ALA A 169 -20.57 -5.62 59.62
N ALA A 170 -20.57 -4.57 58.80
CA ALA A 170 -21.24 -4.61 57.51
C ALA A 170 -20.62 -5.74 56.67
N PRO A 171 -21.42 -6.50 55.90
CA PRO A 171 -20.89 -7.58 55.08
C PRO A 171 -19.91 -7.00 54.06
N VAL A 172 -18.65 -7.41 54.15
CA VAL A 172 -17.64 -7.10 53.14
C VAL A 172 -18.12 -7.70 51.81
N PRO A 173 -18.25 -6.92 50.73
CA PRO A 173 -18.59 -7.48 49.42
C PRO A 173 -17.40 -8.32 48.94
N THR A 174 -17.53 -9.63 49.09
CA THR A 174 -16.60 -10.62 48.57
C THR A 174 -16.69 -10.65 47.04
N SER A 175 -15.54 -10.59 46.36
CA SER A 175 -15.33 -10.30 44.93
C SER A 175 -15.58 -8.84 44.51
N ALA A 176 -14.61 -8.28 43.77
CA ALA A 176 -14.75 -7.00 43.10
C ALA A 176 -15.77 -7.13 41.94
N PRO A 177 -16.56 -6.08 41.62
CA PRO A 177 -17.50 -6.14 40.51
C PRO A 177 -16.76 -6.35 39.18
N ALA A 178 -17.34 -7.20 38.33
CA ALA A 178 -16.79 -7.51 37.01
C ALA A 178 -16.52 -6.24 36.18
N LEU A 179 -15.38 -6.24 35.48
CA LEU A 179 -14.95 -5.10 34.68
C LEU A 179 -15.94 -4.82 33.54
N THR A 180 -16.36 -3.56 33.42
CA THR A 180 -17.18 -3.12 32.28
C THR A 180 -16.37 -3.17 30.98
N LYS A 181 -17.06 -3.27 29.84
CA LYS A 181 -16.38 -3.29 28.53
C LYS A 181 -15.41 -2.11 28.33
N GLY A 182 -15.82 -0.88 28.70
CA GLY A 182 -14.94 0.29 28.57
C GLY A 182 -13.72 0.26 29.49
N GLN A 183 -13.81 -0.42 30.64
CA GLN A 183 -12.66 -0.68 31.52
C GLN A 183 -11.74 -1.73 30.92
N LEU A 184 -12.28 -2.82 30.34
CA LEU A 184 -11.50 -3.81 29.61
C LEU A 184 -10.77 -3.18 28.41
N ASP A 185 -11.49 -2.43 27.55
CA ASP A 185 -10.92 -1.72 26.40
C ASP A 185 -9.76 -0.78 26.83
N ARG A 186 -9.89 -0.12 27.99
CA ARG A 186 -8.84 0.74 28.57
C ARG A 186 -7.62 -0.06 29.05
N LEU A 187 -7.82 -1.17 29.77
CA LEU A 187 -6.72 -2.03 30.23
C LEU A 187 -6.02 -2.71 29.04
N GLU A 188 -6.77 -3.20 28.04
CA GLU A 188 -6.22 -3.74 26.79
C GLU A 188 -5.41 -2.70 26.00
N GLY A 189 -5.83 -1.43 26.00
CA GLY A 189 -5.07 -0.32 25.43
C GLY A 189 -3.71 -0.12 26.11
N LEU A 190 -3.62 -0.35 27.43
CA LEU A 190 -2.37 -0.24 28.18
C LEU A 190 -1.52 -1.52 28.18
N LEU A 191 -2.11 -2.70 27.94
CA LEU A 191 -1.44 -3.99 28.01
C LEU A 191 -0.36 -4.15 26.92
N SER A 192 0.80 -4.67 27.32
CA SER A 192 1.89 -5.10 26.43
C SER A 192 1.82 -6.61 26.21
N PRO A 193 2.26 -7.16 25.06
CA PRO A 193 2.41 -8.60 24.86
C PRO A 193 3.32 -9.30 25.89
N LYS A 194 4.16 -8.52 26.59
CA LYS A 194 5.04 -8.99 27.69
C LYS A 194 4.39 -8.98 29.08
N ASP A 195 3.14 -8.51 29.23
CA ASP A 195 2.46 -8.48 30.52
C ASP A 195 1.69 -9.77 30.80
N GLU A 196 2.19 -10.58 31.72
CA GLU A 196 1.48 -11.73 32.31
C GLU A 196 0.45 -11.27 33.36
N ILE A 197 -0.48 -10.40 32.96
CA ILE A 197 -1.57 -9.91 33.82
C ILE A 197 -2.89 -10.49 33.33
N SER A 198 -3.51 -11.35 34.14
CA SER A 198 -4.90 -11.77 33.92
C SER A 198 -5.85 -10.60 34.25
N LEU A 199 -6.71 -10.25 33.29
CA LEU A 199 -7.78 -9.25 33.50
C LEU A 199 -8.94 -9.82 34.33
N ASP A 200 -9.03 -11.15 34.47
CA ASP A 200 -10.03 -11.84 35.31
C ASP A 200 -9.62 -11.91 36.80
N SER A 201 -8.56 -11.19 37.20
CA SER A 201 -8.16 -11.11 38.60
C SER A 201 -9.19 -10.34 39.44
N GLU A 202 -9.35 -10.70 40.73
CA GLU A 202 -10.23 -9.98 41.67
C GLU A 202 -9.77 -8.54 42.00
N LYS A 203 -8.71 -8.03 41.36
CA LYS A 203 -8.20 -6.67 41.59
C LYS A 203 -9.14 -5.62 41.02
N PRO A 204 -9.44 -4.53 41.75
CA PRO A 204 -10.28 -3.47 41.25
C PRO A 204 -9.62 -2.75 40.06
N PHE A 205 -10.44 -2.31 39.10
CA PHE A 205 -10.00 -1.60 37.88
C PHE A 205 -8.90 -0.55 38.12
N ARG A 206 -9.03 0.27 39.18
CA ARG A 206 -8.08 1.35 39.50
C ARG A 206 -6.67 0.84 39.81
N GLU A 207 -6.54 -0.32 40.45
CA GLU A 207 -5.23 -0.92 40.75
C GLU A 207 -4.58 -1.48 39.48
N LEU A 208 -5.37 -2.19 38.67
CA LEU A 208 -4.91 -2.71 37.37
C LEU A 208 -4.49 -1.58 36.43
N GLU A 209 -5.29 -0.51 36.33
CA GLU A 209 -4.96 0.66 35.53
C GLU A 209 -3.69 1.35 36.06
N SER A 210 -3.59 1.61 37.37
CA SER A 210 -2.43 2.27 37.98
C SER A 210 -1.13 1.46 37.78
N GLU A 211 -1.18 0.14 37.88
CA GLU A 211 -0.02 -0.73 37.63
C GLU A 211 0.39 -0.71 36.16
N LEU A 212 -0.57 -0.88 35.22
CA LEU A 212 -0.27 -0.81 33.80
C LEU A 212 0.26 0.57 33.37
N LEU A 213 -0.31 1.66 33.89
CA LEU A 213 0.20 3.02 33.69
C LEU A 213 1.63 3.19 34.20
N SER A 214 1.92 2.67 35.40
CA SER A 214 3.27 2.68 35.97
C SER A 214 4.27 1.94 35.07
N ARG A 215 3.90 0.75 34.57
CA ARG A 215 4.70 -0.04 33.64
C ARG A 215 4.96 0.70 32.33
N ARG A 216 3.91 1.21 31.65
CA ARG A 216 4.07 1.93 30.37
C ARG A 216 4.89 3.22 30.53
N LYS A 217 4.76 3.94 31.64
CA LYS A 217 5.61 5.09 31.97
C LYS A 217 7.08 4.68 32.18
N LYS A 218 7.36 3.51 32.75
CA LYS A 218 8.72 2.94 32.84
C LYS A 218 9.26 2.51 31.48
N ASP A 219 8.44 1.85 30.65
CA ASP A 219 8.83 1.40 29.31
C ASP A 219 9.25 2.58 28.41
N LEU A 220 8.48 3.68 28.39
CA LEU A 220 8.85 4.90 27.64
C LEU A 220 10.12 5.57 28.20
N LYS A 221 10.28 5.64 29.53
CA LYS A 221 11.50 6.17 30.15
C LYS A 221 12.74 5.34 29.79
N ARG A 222 12.62 4.01 29.73
CA ARG A 222 13.69 3.11 29.29
C ARG A 222 14.10 3.42 27.85
N ILE A 223 13.14 3.44 26.92
CA ILE A 223 13.42 3.75 25.50
C ILE A 223 14.06 5.14 25.33
N TYR A 224 13.64 6.14 26.11
CA TYR A 224 14.22 7.48 26.09
C TYR A 224 15.67 7.53 26.63
N ALA A 225 15.98 6.75 27.67
CA ALA A 225 17.33 6.68 28.24
C ALA A 225 18.30 5.90 27.34
N GLU A 226 17.83 4.82 26.72
CA GLU A 226 18.63 3.86 25.96
C GLU A 226 18.61 4.18 24.44
N GLU A 227 17.82 3.43 23.68
CA GLU A 227 17.87 3.33 22.22
C GLU A 227 17.37 4.58 21.48
N ARG A 228 16.30 5.22 21.96
CA ARG A 228 15.61 6.37 21.33
C ARG A 228 15.13 6.18 19.88
N GLU A 229 15.22 4.98 19.31
CA GLU A 229 14.72 4.69 17.96
C GLU A 229 13.22 4.36 17.95
N ASN A 230 12.52 4.77 16.89
CA ASN A 230 11.17 4.31 16.58
C ASN A 230 11.24 2.98 15.80
N TYR A 231 10.43 1.99 16.16
CA TYR A 231 10.47 0.64 15.58
C TYR A 231 10.29 0.63 14.06
N LEU A 232 9.36 1.43 13.51
CA LEU A 232 9.13 1.51 12.06
C LEU A 232 10.32 2.13 11.33
N GLY A 233 10.90 3.20 11.88
CA GLY A 233 12.11 3.81 11.34
C GLY A 233 13.35 2.90 11.45
N LYS A 234 13.47 2.12 12.54
CA LYS A 234 14.56 1.15 12.72
C LYS A 234 14.46 0.02 11.71
N LEU A 235 13.28 -0.59 11.58
CA LEU A 235 13.01 -1.63 10.59
C LEU A 235 13.26 -1.12 9.16
N GLU A 236 12.85 0.11 8.82
CA GLU A 236 13.18 0.71 7.51
C GLU A 236 14.69 0.73 7.25
N ARG A 237 15.52 1.12 8.24
CA ARG A 237 16.99 1.12 8.09
C ARG A 237 17.59 -0.28 7.95
N GLU A 238 17.09 -1.23 8.73
CA GLU A 238 17.54 -2.63 8.72
C GLU A 238 17.24 -3.30 7.37
N ILE A 239 15.99 -3.19 6.90
CA ILE A 239 15.57 -3.65 5.57
C ILE A 239 16.36 -2.93 4.46
N THR A 240 16.57 -1.62 4.57
CA THR A 240 17.36 -0.84 3.59
C THR A 240 18.77 -1.41 3.47
N LYS A 241 19.43 -1.66 4.60
CA LYS A 241 20.76 -2.29 4.61
C LYS A 241 20.72 -3.70 3.99
N PHE A 242 19.75 -4.53 4.36
CA PHE A 242 19.60 -5.88 3.82
C PHE A 242 19.55 -5.91 2.28
N PHE A 243 18.76 -5.03 1.66
CA PHE A 243 18.61 -4.99 0.20
C PHE A 243 19.82 -4.33 -0.50
N VAL A 244 20.42 -3.29 0.08
CA VAL A 244 21.64 -2.65 -0.45
C VAL A 244 22.83 -3.63 -0.44
N ASP A 245 23.04 -4.36 0.66
CA ASP A 245 24.10 -5.38 0.75
C ASP A 245 23.93 -6.51 -0.28
N ARG A 246 22.70 -6.69 -0.81
CA ARG A 246 22.35 -7.68 -1.86
C ARG A 246 22.32 -7.08 -3.27
N GLY A 247 22.85 -5.86 -3.44
CA GLY A 247 23.00 -5.20 -4.72
C GLY A 247 21.70 -4.68 -5.32
N PHE A 248 20.68 -4.39 -4.50
CA PHE A 248 19.51 -3.62 -4.94
C PHE A 248 19.75 -2.12 -4.73
N LEU A 249 19.37 -1.31 -5.72
CA LEU A 249 19.39 0.15 -5.61
C LEU A 249 18.16 0.65 -4.85
N GLU A 250 18.37 1.46 -3.80
CA GLU A 250 17.27 2.14 -3.10
C GLU A 250 16.68 3.25 -3.98
N ILE A 251 15.35 3.26 -4.08
CA ILE A 251 14.54 4.26 -4.76
C ILE A 251 13.66 4.96 -3.71
N LYS A 252 13.67 6.30 -3.73
CA LYS A 252 12.64 7.12 -3.06
C LYS A 252 11.86 7.87 -4.14
N SER A 253 10.59 7.55 -4.31
CA SER A 253 9.73 8.13 -5.36
C SER A 253 8.62 9.01 -4.77
N PRO A 254 7.96 9.87 -5.58
CA PRO A 254 6.90 10.74 -5.09
C PRO A 254 5.71 9.96 -4.50
N ILE A 255 5.20 10.45 -3.36
CA ILE A 255 3.96 9.95 -2.73
C ILE A 255 2.74 10.35 -3.55
N LEU A 256 2.73 11.58 -4.07
CA LEU A 256 1.73 12.07 -5.01
C LEU A 256 2.04 11.54 -6.41
N ILE A 257 1.12 10.75 -6.95
CA ILE A 257 1.22 10.19 -8.31
C ILE A 257 0.05 10.68 -9.19
N PRO A 258 0.23 10.76 -10.52
CA PRO A 258 -0.87 11.02 -11.43
C PRO A 258 -1.98 9.97 -11.28
N ALA A 259 -3.25 10.37 -11.29
CA ALA A 259 -4.39 9.46 -11.28
C ALA A 259 -4.36 8.47 -12.47
N GLU A 260 -3.79 8.91 -13.60
CA GLU A 260 -3.53 8.09 -14.78
C GLU A 260 -2.60 6.89 -14.49
N TYR A 261 -1.74 6.94 -13.46
CA TYR A 261 -0.87 5.83 -13.09
C TYR A 261 -1.67 4.69 -12.42
N VAL A 262 -2.62 5.03 -11.55
CA VAL A 262 -3.55 4.07 -10.94
C VAL A 262 -4.42 3.41 -12.00
N GLU A 263 -4.94 4.23 -12.92
CA GLU A 263 -5.65 3.78 -14.11
C GLU A 263 -4.81 2.84 -14.99
N ARG A 264 -3.52 3.13 -15.17
CA ARG A 264 -2.58 2.28 -15.92
C ARG A 264 -2.27 0.96 -15.20
N MET A 265 -2.46 0.87 -13.88
CA MET A 265 -2.45 -0.39 -13.12
C MET A 265 -3.74 -1.24 -13.31
N GLY A 266 -4.64 -0.86 -14.23
CA GLY A 266 -5.92 -1.54 -14.45
C GLY A 266 -7.04 -1.13 -13.49
N ILE A 267 -6.78 -0.18 -12.59
CA ILE A 267 -7.71 0.25 -11.54
C ILE A 267 -8.64 1.34 -12.11
N ASN A 268 -9.68 0.90 -12.81
CA ASN A 268 -10.71 1.77 -13.40
C ASN A 268 -11.75 2.24 -12.37
N SER A 269 -12.59 3.22 -12.71
CA SER A 269 -13.70 3.72 -11.86
C SER A 269 -14.57 2.61 -11.24
N ASP A 270 -14.75 1.53 -11.99
CA ASP A 270 -15.70 0.46 -11.67
C ASP A 270 -15.07 -0.64 -10.81
N THR A 271 -13.77 -0.52 -10.49
CA THR A 271 -13.05 -1.46 -9.62
C THR A 271 -13.16 -1.05 -8.15
N GLU A 272 -13.35 -2.02 -7.25
CA GLU A 272 -13.43 -1.76 -5.81
C GLU A 272 -12.20 -1.02 -5.26
N LEU A 273 -11.00 -1.39 -5.75
CA LEU A 273 -9.74 -0.74 -5.39
C LEU A 273 -9.69 0.75 -5.78
N SER A 274 -10.46 1.21 -6.77
CA SER A 274 -10.57 2.63 -7.13
C SER A 274 -11.29 3.47 -6.06
N LYS A 275 -12.22 2.85 -5.32
CA LYS A 275 -12.93 3.49 -4.20
C LYS A 275 -11.99 3.77 -3.03
N GLN A 276 -10.98 2.92 -2.84
CA GLN A 276 -9.95 3.06 -1.80
C GLN A 276 -8.96 4.21 -2.09
N VAL A 277 -8.91 4.76 -3.30
CA VAL A 277 -7.90 5.78 -3.66
C VAL A 277 -8.21 7.14 -3.01
N PHE A 278 -7.23 7.71 -2.31
CA PHE A 278 -7.23 9.10 -1.87
C PHE A 278 -6.84 10.03 -3.03
N ARG A 279 -7.85 10.55 -3.74
CA ARG A 279 -7.68 11.56 -4.80
C ARG A 279 -7.53 12.94 -4.16
N ILE A 280 -6.53 13.69 -4.62
CA ILE A 280 -6.24 15.06 -4.16
C ILE A 280 -6.95 16.07 -5.07
N ASP A 281 -6.88 15.86 -6.38
CA ASP A 281 -7.63 16.60 -7.38
C ASP A 281 -8.03 15.66 -8.54
N LYS A 282 -8.33 16.22 -9.72
CA LYS A 282 -8.67 15.44 -10.93
C LYS A 282 -7.48 14.71 -11.55
N ASN A 283 -6.25 15.18 -11.27
CA ASN A 283 -5.01 14.77 -11.91
C ASN A 283 -4.11 13.94 -10.98
N PHE A 284 -4.21 14.11 -9.67
CA PHE A 284 -3.31 13.52 -8.66
C PHE A 284 -4.04 12.76 -7.55
N CYS A 285 -3.36 11.74 -7.03
CA CYS A 285 -3.77 10.97 -5.87
C CYS A 285 -2.56 10.60 -5.01
N LEU A 286 -2.79 10.27 -3.73
CA LEU A 286 -1.80 9.56 -2.93
C LEU A 286 -1.65 8.14 -3.48
N ARG A 287 -0.41 7.65 -3.57
CA ARG A 287 -0.14 6.31 -4.08
C ARG A 287 -0.75 5.21 -3.17
N PRO A 288 -1.56 4.29 -3.70
CA PRO A 288 -2.05 3.13 -2.95
C PRO A 288 -1.09 1.94 -2.96
N MET A 289 0.03 2.05 -3.69
CA MET A 289 1.06 1.04 -3.90
C MET A 289 2.29 1.69 -4.55
N LEU A 290 3.48 1.08 -4.42
CA LEU A 290 4.73 1.60 -4.99
C LEU A 290 4.92 1.25 -6.49
N ALA A 291 4.25 0.20 -6.96
CA ALA A 291 4.44 -0.38 -8.31
C ALA A 291 4.44 0.63 -9.49
N PRO A 292 3.54 1.64 -9.58
CA PRO A 292 3.56 2.60 -10.69
C PRO A 292 4.87 3.37 -10.84
N ASN A 293 5.51 3.70 -9.72
CA ASN A 293 6.77 4.42 -9.75
C ASN A 293 7.93 3.45 -10.03
N LEU A 294 7.93 2.27 -9.40
CA LEU A 294 8.93 1.22 -9.66
C LEU A 294 8.95 0.76 -11.13
N TYR A 295 7.79 0.55 -11.75
CA TYR A 295 7.67 0.27 -13.19
C TYR A 295 8.32 1.37 -14.06
N ASN A 296 8.13 2.64 -13.69
CA ASN A 296 8.78 3.75 -14.39
C ASN A 296 10.31 3.76 -14.17
N TYR A 297 10.80 3.37 -12.99
CA TYR A 297 12.23 3.26 -12.69
C TYR A 297 12.87 2.11 -13.45
N LEU A 298 12.28 0.89 -13.42
CA LEU A 298 12.75 -0.27 -14.18
C LEU A 298 12.97 0.09 -15.66
N ARG A 299 11.94 0.62 -16.35
CA ARG A 299 12.05 1.03 -17.77
C ARG A 299 13.14 2.08 -18.03
N LYS A 300 13.36 3.01 -17.08
CA LYS A 300 14.36 4.08 -17.23
C LYS A 300 15.77 3.56 -17.01
N LEU A 301 15.97 2.75 -15.97
CA LEU A 301 17.27 2.23 -15.54
C LEU A 301 17.79 1.12 -16.46
N ASP A 302 16.90 0.36 -17.09
CA ASP A 302 17.25 -0.65 -18.11
C ASP A 302 18.07 -0.10 -19.29
N ARG A 303 18.03 1.22 -19.49
CA ARG A 303 18.76 1.93 -20.55
C ARG A 303 20.16 2.39 -20.14
N ALA A 304 20.55 2.16 -18.89
CA ALA A 304 21.76 2.74 -18.28
C ALA A 304 22.52 1.78 -17.35
N LEU A 305 21.85 0.83 -16.71
CA LEU A 305 22.44 -0.16 -15.80
C LEU A 305 22.59 -1.53 -16.49
N PRO A 306 23.54 -2.38 -16.05
CA PRO A 306 23.67 -3.74 -16.55
C PRO A 306 22.49 -4.62 -16.10
N ASP A 307 22.31 -5.74 -16.81
CA ASP A 307 21.39 -6.81 -16.43
C ASP A 307 21.99 -7.65 -15.27
N PRO A 308 21.21 -8.04 -14.25
CA PRO A 308 19.80 -7.70 -14.01
C PRO A 308 19.61 -6.36 -13.27
N ILE A 309 18.51 -5.67 -13.56
CA ILE A 309 18.11 -4.44 -12.87
C ILE A 309 17.49 -4.81 -11.52
N LYS A 310 18.14 -4.42 -10.41
CA LYS A 310 17.68 -4.68 -9.04
C LYS A 310 17.38 -3.37 -8.32
N ILE A 311 16.13 -3.15 -7.92
CA ILE A 311 15.70 -1.92 -7.21
C ILE A 311 14.76 -2.25 -6.05
N PHE A 312 14.68 -1.40 -5.03
CA PHE A 312 13.62 -1.46 -4.02
C PHE A 312 13.21 -0.06 -3.57
N GLU A 313 11.99 0.08 -3.06
CA GLU A 313 11.54 1.29 -2.37
C GLU A 313 10.89 0.91 -1.04
N ILE A 314 11.18 1.69 0.00
CA ILE A 314 10.42 1.71 1.25
C ILE A 314 9.80 3.09 1.41
N GLY A 315 8.48 3.13 1.66
CA GLY A 315 7.79 4.39 1.98
C GLY A 315 6.27 4.26 2.11
N PRO A 316 5.59 5.35 2.48
CA PRO A 316 4.17 5.34 2.79
C PRO A 316 3.30 5.15 1.53
N CYS A 317 2.20 4.44 1.71
CA CYS A 317 1.11 4.21 0.77
C CYS A 317 -0.24 4.43 1.48
N TYR A 318 -1.28 4.78 0.73
CA TYR A 318 -2.56 5.23 1.28
C TYR A 318 -3.76 4.56 0.61
N ARG A 319 -4.64 3.95 1.41
CA ARG A 319 -5.90 3.33 0.97
C ARG A 319 -7.00 3.64 1.98
N LYS A 320 -8.19 4.04 1.55
CA LYS A 320 -9.34 4.18 2.45
C LYS A 320 -9.78 2.79 2.87
N GLU A 321 -9.75 2.53 4.16
CA GLU A 321 -10.04 1.21 4.73
C GLU A 321 -11.06 1.32 5.84
N SER A 322 -12.06 0.43 5.83
CA SER A 322 -13.09 0.37 6.87
C SER A 322 -12.74 -0.58 8.02
N ASP A 323 -11.77 -1.48 7.83
CA ASP A 323 -11.38 -2.49 8.81
C ASP A 323 -10.09 -2.12 9.56
N GLY A 324 -10.25 -1.39 10.66
CA GLY A 324 -9.13 -0.93 11.48
C GLY A 324 -8.46 -1.96 12.40
N LYS A 325 -8.65 -3.28 12.19
CA LYS A 325 -7.93 -4.34 12.93
C LYS A 325 -6.65 -4.81 12.24
N GLU A 326 -6.74 -5.09 10.94
CA GLU A 326 -5.64 -5.63 10.11
C GLU A 326 -5.27 -4.71 8.93
N HIS A 327 -6.02 -3.63 8.74
CA HIS A 327 -5.76 -2.62 7.72
C HIS A 327 -5.59 -1.23 8.33
N LEU A 328 -4.81 -0.40 7.64
CA LEU A 328 -4.47 0.98 8.02
C LEU A 328 -4.73 1.89 6.81
N GLU A 329 -5.14 3.14 7.06
CA GLU A 329 -5.31 4.09 5.96
C GLU A 329 -3.99 4.61 5.41
N GLU A 330 -2.98 4.74 6.27
CA GLU A 330 -1.56 4.98 5.96
C GLU A 330 -0.76 3.76 6.43
N PHE A 331 0.03 3.18 5.52
CA PHE A 331 0.91 2.04 5.78
C PHE A 331 2.21 2.16 5.00
N THR A 332 3.27 1.53 5.48
CA THR A 332 4.61 1.63 4.92
C THR A 332 4.93 0.36 4.15
N MET A 333 4.97 0.46 2.83
CA MET A 333 5.34 -0.66 1.96
C MET A 333 6.85 -0.71 1.78
N LEU A 334 7.41 -1.92 1.85
CA LEU A 334 8.58 -2.32 1.09
C LEU A 334 8.08 -2.92 -0.23
N ASN A 335 8.64 -2.52 -1.36
CA ASN A 335 8.56 -3.29 -2.60
C ASN A 335 9.96 -3.47 -3.19
N PHE A 336 10.36 -4.71 -3.44
CA PHE A 336 11.58 -5.01 -4.21
C PHE A 336 11.25 -5.55 -5.61
N CYS A 337 12.05 -5.07 -6.56
CA CYS A 337 12.19 -5.32 -7.99
C CYS A 337 13.43 -6.08 -8.46
N GLN A 338 13.33 -7.20 -9.18
CA GLN A 338 14.40 -7.60 -10.11
C GLN A 338 13.83 -7.76 -11.53
N MET A 339 14.53 -7.28 -12.55
CA MET A 339 14.14 -7.41 -13.97
C MET A 339 15.35 -7.80 -14.82
N GLY A 340 15.14 -8.71 -15.78
CA GLY A 340 16.21 -9.27 -16.62
C GLY A 340 16.53 -10.72 -16.26
N SER A 341 17.82 -11.08 -16.22
CA SER A 341 18.25 -12.43 -15.88
C SER A 341 17.89 -12.82 -14.44
N GLY A 342 17.78 -14.12 -14.20
CA GLY A 342 17.50 -14.68 -12.86
C GLY A 342 16.10 -14.38 -12.31
N CYS A 343 15.19 -13.83 -13.10
CA CYS A 343 13.81 -13.58 -12.69
C CYS A 343 12.97 -14.87 -12.76
N THR A 344 13.25 -15.79 -11.84
CA THR A 344 12.55 -17.09 -11.73
C THR A 344 11.84 -17.20 -10.38
N ARG A 345 10.92 -18.17 -10.26
CA ARG A 345 10.19 -18.44 -9.02
C ARG A 345 11.14 -18.79 -7.87
N GLU A 346 12.12 -19.64 -8.15
CA GLU A 346 13.07 -20.17 -7.18
C GLU A 346 13.92 -19.03 -6.57
N ASN A 347 14.37 -18.08 -7.39
CA ASN A 347 15.11 -16.91 -6.92
C ASN A 347 14.22 -15.95 -6.11
N LEU A 348 12.94 -15.80 -6.48
CA LEU A 348 11.99 -14.99 -5.71
C LEU A 348 11.73 -15.59 -4.33
N GLU A 349 11.47 -16.89 -4.25
CA GLU A 349 11.29 -17.62 -2.99
C GLU A 349 12.57 -17.59 -2.13
N ALA A 350 13.75 -17.71 -2.75
CA ALA A 350 15.04 -17.60 -2.05
C ALA A 350 15.27 -16.21 -1.43
N ILE A 351 14.97 -15.12 -2.16
CA ILE A 351 15.08 -13.74 -1.65
C ILE A 351 14.10 -13.53 -0.47
N ILE A 352 12.85 -14.00 -0.60
CA ILE A 352 11.85 -13.92 0.47
C ILE A 352 12.30 -14.70 1.71
N THR A 353 12.83 -15.91 1.52
CA THR A 353 13.32 -16.78 2.60
C THR A 353 14.49 -16.15 3.33
N GLU A 354 15.49 -15.65 2.61
CA GLU A 354 16.63 -14.98 3.22
C GLU A 354 16.20 -13.71 3.99
N PHE A 355 15.23 -12.97 3.44
CA PHE A 355 14.70 -11.75 4.03
C PHE A 355 13.96 -11.99 5.36
N LEU A 356 13.05 -12.96 5.41
CA LEU A 356 12.26 -13.23 6.62
C LEU A 356 13.08 -13.96 7.69
N ASN A 357 13.99 -14.85 7.28
CA ASN A 357 14.96 -15.45 8.20
C ASN A 357 15.88 -14.38 8.83
N HIS A 358 16.27 -13.35 8.08
CA HIS A 358 17.06 -12.24 8.62
C HIS A 358 16.30 -11.43 9.69
N LEU A 359 14.99 -11.25 9.51
CA LEU A 359 14.13 -10.57 10.49
C LEU A 359 13.64 -11.49 11.63
N GLY A 360 13.96 -12.78 11.60
CA GLY A 360 13.51 -13.76 12.60
C GLY A 360 11.99 -14.00 12.57
N ILE A 361 11.38 -14.04 11.38
CA ILE A 361 9.94 -14.27 11.17
C ILE A 361 9.74 -15.62 10.50
N ASP A 362 9.00 -16.52 11.15
CA ASP A 362 8.51 -17.77 10.54
C ASP A 362 7.43 -17.47 9.50
N PHE A 363 7.39 -18.22 8.39
CA PHE A 363 6.46 -17.97 7.29
C PHE A 363 6.20 -19.22 6.42
N GLU A 364 5.11 -19.19 5.66
CA GLU A 364 4.82 -20.14 4.58
C GLU A 364 4.60 -19.39 3.25
N ILE A 365 4.94 -20.01 2.11
CA ILE A 365 4.68 -19.46 0.77
C ILE A 365 3.59 -20.29 0.08
N ILE A 366 2.48 -19.64 -0.26
CA ILE A 366 1.29 -20.27 -0.84
C ILE A 366 1.02 -19.65 -2.22
N GLY A 367 0.62 -20.47 -3.20
CA GLY A 367 0.18 -19.94 -4.50
C GLY A 367 -1.26 -19.44 -4.44
N ASP A 368 -1.50 -18.20 -4.86
CA ASP A 368 -2.85 -17.62 -4.99
C ASP A 368 -2.97 -16.81 -6.30
N SER A 369 -3.99 -15.95 -6.40
CA SER A 369 -4.26 -15.11 -7.55
C SER A 369 -4.88 -13.77 -7.15
N CYS A 370 -4.30 -12.67 -7.64
CA CYS A 370 -4.80 -11.32 -7.40
C CYS A 370 -5.34 -10.66 -8.67
N MET A 371 -6.29 -9.71 -8.50
CA MET A 371 -6.95 -9.03 -9.62
C MET A 371 -6.04 -8.13 -10.47
N VAL A 372 -4.86 -7.75 -9.96
CA VAL A 372 -3.95 -6.79 -10.61
C VAL A 372 -2.90 -7.49 -11.47
N TYR A 373 -2.31 -8.59 -10.99
CA TYR A 373 -1.18 -9.26 -11.62
C TYR A 373 -1.51 -10.65 -12.19
N GLY A 374 -2.61 -11.29 -11.76
CA GLY A 374 -2.89 -12.68 -12.08
C GLY A 374 -2.37 -13.61 -10.99
N ASN A 375 -1.62 -14.66 -11.35
CA ASN A 375 -1.07 -15.61 -10.38
C ASN A 375 -0.04 -14.92 -9.46
N THR A 376 -0.15 -15.17 -8.15
CA THR A 376 0.74 -14.62 -7.12
C THR A 376 1.29 -15.72 -6.22
N LEU A 377 2.35 -15.39 -5.49
CA LEU A 377 2.81 -16.12 -4.32
C LEU A 377 2.53 -15.24 -3.11
N ASP A 378 1.64 -15.68 -2.24
CA ASP A 378 1.31 -14.97 -1.01
C ASP A 378 2.13 -15.58 0.13
N VAL A 379 2.68 -14.72 0.97
CA VAL A 379 3.60 -15.07 2.06
C VAL A 379 2.85 -14.89 3.37
N MET A 380 2.60 -15.99 4.07
CA MET A 380 1.72 -16.06 5.24
C MET A 380 2.52 -16.26 6.53
N HIS A 381 2.05 -15.68 7.61
CA HIS A 381 2.43 -16.01 8.98
C HIS A 381 1.14 -16.31 9.75
N ASP A 382 0.92 -17.57 10.10
CA ASP A 382 -0.41 -18.09 10.46
C ASP A 382 -1.47 -17.64 9.42
N ASP A 383 -2.59 -17.07 9.87
CA ASP A 383 -3.65 -16.51 9.03
C ASP A 383 -3.33 -15.11 8.43
N LEU A 384 -2.15 -14.52 8.73
CA LEU A 384 -1.80 -13.14 8.32
C LEU A 384 -0.91 -13.11 7.08
N GLU A 385 -1.42 -12.52 5.99
CA GLU A 385 -0.63 -12.20 4.79
C GLU A 385 0.41 -11.10 5.08
N LEU A 386 1.70 -11.44 5.01
CA LEU A 386 2.82 -10.50 5.13
C LEU A 386 3.16 -9.81 3.81
N SER A 387 3.02 -10.52 2.69
CA SER A 387 3.33 -10.03 1.34
C SER A 387 2.56 -10.79 0.27
N SER A 388 2.32 -10.11 -0.86
CA SER A 388 2.00 -10.76 -2.13
C SER A 388 3.13 -10.49 -3.13
N ALA A 389 3.55 -11.55 -3.82
CA ALA A 389 4.70 -11.56 -4.73
C ALA A 389 4.33 -12.09 -6.12
N VAL A 390 5.08 -11.67 -7.13
CA VAL A 390 4.76 -11.88 -8.55
C VAL A 390 6.00 -12.33 -9.31
N VAL A 391 5.82 -13.35 -10.15
CA VAL A 391 6.76 -13.73 -11.22
C VAL A 391 6.16 -13.28 -12.54
N GLY A 392 6.72 -12.21 -13.12
CA GLY A 392 6.37 -11.74 -14.45
C GLY A 392 7.11 -12.49 -15.56
N PRO A 393 6.77 -12.23 -16.85
CA PRO A 393 5.92 -11.13 -17.30
C PRO A 393 4.43 -11.31 -17.04
N VAL A 394 3.72 -10.19 -16.89
CA VAL A 394 2.25 -10.11 -16.82
C VAL A 394 1.71 -9.18 -17.93
N PRO A 395 0.46 -9.30 -18.38
CA PRO A 395 -0.07 -8.48 -19.48
C PRO A 395 0.00 -6.95 -19.25
N LEU A 396 0.04 -6.53 -17.98
CA LEU A 396 0.13 -5.14 -17.54
C LEU A 396 1.46 -4.46 -17.94
N ASP A 397 2.55 -5.23 -18.01
CA ASP A 397 3.92 -4.74 -18.24
C ASP A 397 4.05 -3.90 -19.52
N ARG A 398 3.28 -4.27 -20.55
CA ARG A 398 3.20 -3.59 -21.83
C ARG A 398 2.74 -2.14 -21.72
N GLU A 399 1.83 -1.83 -20.79
CA GLU A 399 1.37 -0.46 -20.55
C GLU A 399 2.49 0.40 -19.95
N TRP A 400 3.31 -0.21 -19.10
CA TRP A 400 4.50 0.39 -18.51
C TRP A 400 5.71 0.42 -19.45
N GLY A 401 5.69 -0.33 -20.55
CA GLY A 401 6.82 -0.43 -21.48
C GLY A 401 7.94 -1.31 -20.94
N ILE A 402 7.58 -2.36 -20.21
CA ILE A 402 8.44 -3.46 -19.79
C ILE A 402 8.14 -4.65 -20.72
N ASP A 403 9.19 -5.29 -21.23
CA ASP A 403 9.13 -6.45 -22.13
C ASP A 403 10.13 -7.57 -21.76
N LYS A 404 10.71 -7.49 -20.55
CA LYS A 404 11.62 -8.48 -19.96
C LYS A 404 10.95 -9.25 -18.80
N PRO A 405 11.41 -10.47 -18.47
CA PRO A 405 11.07 -11.15 -17.24
C PRO A 405 11.40 -10.29 -16.01
N TRP A 406 10.58 -10.40 -14.96
CA TRP A 406 10.81 -9.71 -13.70
C TRP A 406 10.22 -10.51 -12.53
N ILE A 407 10.75 -10.29 -11.33
CA ILE A 407 10.22 -10.80 -10.07
C ILE A 407 10.11 -9.66 -9.07
N GLY A 408 9.17 -9.75 -8.13
CA GLY A 408 9.09 -8.79 -7.05
C GLY A 408 8.06 -9.16 -5.99
N ALA A 409 8.23 -8.61 -4.80
CA ALA A 409 7.33 -8.80 -3.67
C ALA A 409 7.01 -7.45 -2.99
N GLY A 410 5.90 -7.40 -2.26
CA GLY A 410 5.46 -6.23 -1.52
C GLY A 410 5.09 -6.56 -0.08
N PHE A 411 5.88 -6.10 0.89
CA PHE A 411 5.67 -6.32 2.31
C PHE A 411 5.14 -5.07 3.02
N GLY A 412 4.17 -5.22 3.92
CA GLY A 412 3.75 -4.14 4.82
C GLY A 412 4.59 -4.15 6.11
N LEU A 413 5.39 -3.10 6.35
CA LEU A 413 6.28 -3.04 7.51
C LEU A 413 5.52 -3.06 8.84
N GLU A 414 4.33 -2.48 8.91
CA GLU A 414 3.49 -2.53 10.10
C GLU A 414 2.99 -3.96 10.40
N ARG A 415 2.83 -4.83 9.38
CA ARG A 415 2.50 -6.26 9.57
C ARG A 415 3.73 -7.04 10.06
N LEU A 416 4.92 -6.77 9.51
CA LEU A 416 6.17 -7.35 10.00
C LEU A 416 6.38 -7.01 11.48
N LEU A 417 6.28 -5.73 11.86
CA LEU A 417 6.37 -5.30 13.27
C LEU A 417 5.28 -5.88 14.17
N LYS A 418 4.05 -6.06 13.65
CA LYS A 418 2.96 -6.71 14.40
C LYS A 418 3.37 -8.13 14.81
N VAL A 419 3.98 -8.90 13.89
CA VAL A 419 4.49 -10.25 14.16
C VAL A 419 5.71 -10.20 15.09
N MET A 420 6.77 -9.46 14.73
CA MET A 420 8.03 -9.38 15.49
C MET A 420 7.86 -8.97 16.97
N HIS A 421 6.79 -8.27 17.30
CA HIS A 421 6.50 -7.80 18.66
C HIS A 421 5.22 -8.38 19.28
N GLY A 422 4.54 -9.31 18.60
CA GLY A 422 3.30 -9.94 19.11
C GLY A 422 2.14 -8.98 19.35
N PHE A 423 2.02 -7.91 18.56
CA PHE A 423 0.98 -6.90 18.77
C PHE A 423 -0.42 -7.40 18.38
N LYS A 424 -1.36 -7.39 19.34
CA LYS A 424 -2.78 -7.76 19.12
C LYS A 424 -3.51 -6.89 18.07
N ASN A 425 -3.01 -5.72 17.71
CA ASN A 425 -3.62 -4.80 16.76
C ASN A 425 -2.54 -4.05 15.96
N ILE A 426 -2.67 -4.00 14.64
CA ILE A 426 -1.70 -3.39 13.72
C ILE A 426 -1.43 -1.90 14.00
N LYS A 427 -2.39 -1.17 14.59
CA LYS A 427 -2.24 0.25 14.97
C LYS A 427 -1.14 0.52 16.01
N ARG A 428 -0.65 -0.51 16.73
CA ARG A 428 0.50 -0.42 17.62
C ARG A 428 1.84 -0.29 16.87
N ALA A 429 1.91 -0.76 15.63
CA ALA A 429 3.07 -0.65 14.74
C ALA A 429 3.00 0.55 13.78
N ALA A 430 1.80 1.13 13.58
CA ALA A 430 1.55 2.24 12.68
C ALA A 430 2.19 3.56 13.14
N ARG A 431 2.27 4.52 12.21
CA ARG A 431 2.47 5.94 12.53
C ARG A 431 1.27 6.39 13.38
N SER A 432 1.53 6.84 14.60
CA SER A 432 0.47 7.12 15.58
C SER A 432 0.88 8.16 16.61
N GLU A 433 -0.08 9.01 16.99
CA GLU A 433 0.02 9.85 18.19
C GLU A 433 -0.46 9.12 19.45
N SER A 434 -1.20 8.01 19.30
CA SER A 434 -1.74 7.19 20.40
C SER A 434 -0.82 6.05 20.84
N TYR A 435 0.16 5.68 20.01
CA TYR A 435 1.13 4.62 20.30
C TYR A 435 2.55 5.01 19.87
N TYR A 436 3.53 4.72 20.71
CA TYR A 436 4.96 4.81 20.38
C TYR A 436 5.63 3.46 20.68
N ASN A 437 6.23 2.82 19.67
CA ASN A 437 6.82 1.47 19.78
C ASN A 437 5.84 0.45 20.43
N GLY A 438 4.56 0.53 20.05
CA GLY A 438 3.47 -0.27 20.60
C GLY A 438 2.99 0.08 22.01
N ILE A 439 3.60 1.05 22.69
CA ILE A 439 3.21 1.53 24.02
C ILE A 439 2.19 2.67 23.88
N SER A 440 1.08 2.62 24.61
CA SER A 440 0.10 3.73 24.65
C SER A 440 0.78 5.03 25.11
N THR A 441 0.50 6.14 24.43
CA THR A 441 0.92 7.49 24.83
C THR A 441 -0.10 8.16 25.76
N ASN A 442 -1.35 7.67 25.76
CA ASN A 442 -2.45 8.14 26.60
C ASN A 442 -2.33 7.55 28.03
N LEU A 443 -1.39 8.09 28.83
CA LEU A 443 -0.95 7.50 30.11
C LEU A 443 -1.42 8.25 31.35
#